data_AF-A0ABD7DTM7-F1
#
_entry.id   AF-A0ABD7DTM7-F1
#
_cell.length_a   1.000
_cell.length_b   1.000
_cell.length_c   1.000
_cell.angle_alpha   90.00
_cell.angle_beta   90.00
_cell.angle_gamma   90.00
#
_symmetry.space_group_name_H-M   'P 1'
#
loop_
_entity.id
_entity.type
_entity.pdbx_description
1 polymer ?
#
loop_
_entity_poly.entity_id
_entity_poly.type
_entity_poly.pdbx_seq_one_letter_code
_entity_poly.pdbx_strand_id
1 'polypeptide(L)' 'MERVIQEFFSPSKNYKVQIIKRKDGLYTTESYRWMEDCGYEFWSYISQGLTLIDSKEHAQKIAMEQLIECSRERFKNT' A
#
# COMPACT_ATOMS: atom_id res chain seq x y z
N MET A 1 -11.72 -2.79 15.07
CA MET A 1 -10.36 -3.25 14.72
C MET A 1 -9.96 -2.54 13.45
N GLU A 2 -8.68 -2.21 13.30
CA GLU A 2 -8.17 -1.74 12.01
C GLU A 2 -8.23 -2.92 11.03
N ARG A 3 -8.71 -2.67 9.82
CA ARG A 3 -8.96 -3.73 8.83
C ARG A 3 -8.35 -3.33 7.50
N VAL A 4 -7.49 -4.19 6.95
CA VAL A 4 -7.08 -4.08 5.55
C VAL A 4 -8.31 -4.32 4.67
N ILE A 5 -8.68 -3.31 3.88
CA ILE A 5 -9.85 -3.38 3.00
C ILE A 5 -9.48 -3.60 1.54
N GLN A 6 -8.25 -3.27 1.14
CA GLN A 6 -7.77 -3.43 -0.22
C GLN A 6 -6.24 -3.41 -0.24
N GLU A 7 -5.65 -4.19 -1.14
CA GLU A 7 -4.22 -4.19 -1.42
C GLU A 7 -4.00 -3.88 -2.91
N PHE A 8 -2.92 -3.15 -3.20
CA PHE A 8 -2.42 -2.88 -4.54
C PHE A 8 -1.00 -3.42 -4.64
N PHE A 9 -0.66 -4.01 -5.77
CA PHE A 9 0.66 -4.60 -6.01
C PHE A 9 1.30 -3.96 -7.23
N SER A 10 2.62 -3.75 -7.17
CA SER A 10 3.37 -3.31 -8.35
C SER A 10 3.39 -4.43 -9.40
N PRO A 11 3.65 -4.11 -10.68
CA PRO A 11 3.74 -5.11 -11.75
C PRO A 11 4.70 -6.27 -11.43
N SER A 12 5.86 -5.97 -10.84
CA SER A 12 6.84 -6.99 -10.40
C SER A 12 6.40 -7.80 -9.17
N LYS A 13 5.33 -7.37 -8.49
CA LYS A 13 4.84 -7.89 -7.21
C LYS A 13 5.84 -7.79 -6.05
N ASN A 14 6.93 -7.03 -6.22
CA ASN A 14 7.89 -6.79 -5.15
C ASN A 14 7.48 -5.65 -4.21
N TYR A 15 6.44 -4.89 -4.56
CA TYR A 15 5.93 -3.81 -3.73
C TYR A 15 4.42 -3.94 -3.60
N LYS A 16 3.90 -3.55 -2.45
CA LYS A 16 2.47 -3.40 -2.24
C LYS A 16 2.15 -2.18 -1.40
N VAL A 17 0.94 -1.67 -1.58
CA VAL A 17 0.32 -0.68 -0.69
C VAL A 17 -1.02 -1.22 -0.22
N GLN A 18 -1.27 -1.15 1.08
CA GLN A 18 -2.53 -1.57 1.71
C GLN A 18 -3.33 -0.35 2.11
N ILE A 19 -4.66 -0.40 1.93
CA ILE A 19 -5.60 0.55 2.53
C ILE A 19 -6.18 -0.08 3.78
N ILE A 20 -6.06 0.62 4.90
CA ILE A 20 -6.53 0.21 6.20
C ILE A 20 -7.68 1.11 6.62
N LYS A 21 -8.84 0.53 6.90
CA LYS A 21 -9.96 1.23 7.53
C LYS A 21 -9.78 1.23 9.04
N ARG A 22 -9.71 2.41 9.62
CA ARG A 22 -9.50 2.64 11.06
C ARG A 22 -10.80 2.52 11.85
N LYS A 23 -10.68 2.53 13.18
CA LYS A 23 -11.83 2.50 14.10
C LYS A 23 -12.68 3.77 14.04
N ASP A 24 -12.06 4.91 13.76
CA ASP A 24 -12.70 6.23 13.62
C ASP A 24 -13.43 6.42 12.27
N GLY A 25 -13.41 5.40 11.40
CA GLY A 25 -14.04 5.44 10.09
C GLY A 25 -13.16 6.03 8.98
N LEU A 26 -12.03 6.64 9.33
CA LEU A 26 -11.04 7.16 8.38
C LEU A 26 -10.19 6.03 7.79
N TYR A 27 -9.41 6.38 6.77
CA TYR A 27 -8.51 5.47 6.07
C TYR A 27 -7.05 5.89 6.23
N THR A 28 -6.17 4.91 6.20
CA THR A 28 -4.72 5.05 6.15
C THR A 28 -4.16 4.17 5.06
N THR A 29 -3.04 4.56 4.45
CA THR A 29 -2.28 3.72 3.52
C THR A 29 -0.93 3.33 4.10
N GLU A 30 -0.47 2.11 3.83
CA GLU A 30 0.84 1.63 4.25
C GLU A 30 1.52 0.88 3.10
N SER A 31 2.80 1.17 2.87
CA SER A 31 3.61 0.62 1.79
C SER A 31 4.62 -0.40 2.31
N TYR A 32 4.82 -1.45 1.53
CA TYR A 32 5.65 -2.61 1.88
C TYR A 32 6.46 -3.08 0.67
N ARG A 33 7.64 -3.65 0.94
CA ARG A 33 8.52 -4.31 -0.03
C ARG A 33 8.63 -5.80 0.29
N TRP A 34 8.54 -6.63 -0.73
CA TRP A 34 8.84 -8.06 -0.61
C TRP A 34 10.35 -8.25 -0.46
N MET A 35 10.75 -9.01 0.55
CA MET A 35 12.15 -9.31 0.85
C MET A 35 12.28 -10.80 1.16
N GLU A 36 13.42 -11.35 0.78
CA GLU A 36 13.88 -12.67 1.22
C GLU A 36 15.23 -12.47 1.91
N ASP A 37 15.34 -12.89 3.17
CA ASP A 37 16.60 -12.83 3.92
C ASP A 37 16.85 -14.17 4.63
N CYS A 38 17.99 -14.79 4.36
CA CYS A 38 18.38 -16.08 4.91
C CYS A 38 17.31 -17.19 4.77
N GLY A 39 16.57 -17.18 3.65
CA GLY A 39 15.48 -18.13 3.37
C GLY A 39 14.14 -17.81 4.02
N TYR A 40 14.01 -16.65 4.68
CA TYR A 40 12.74 -16.14 5.19
C TYR A 40 12.16 -15.10 4.23
N GLU A 41 10.94 -15.35 3.79
CA GLU A 41 10.17 -14.45 2.93
C GLU A 41 9.20 -13.59 3.75
N PHE A 42 9.26 -12.26 3.57
CA PHE A 42 8.39 -11.34 4.31
C PHE A 42 8.12 -10.02 3.58
N TRP A 43 7.04 -9.36 3.99
CA TRP A 43 6.73 -7.99 3.63
C TRP A 43 7.41 -7.04 4.62
N SER A 44 8.47 -6.37 4.17
CA SER A 44 9.16 -5.33 4.93
C SER A 44 8.40 -4.01 4.83
N TYR A 45 8.11 -3.37 5.96
CA TYR A 45 7.48 -2.06 6.01
C TYR A 45 8.41 -0.99 5.39
N ILE A 46 7.85 -0.14 4.52
CA ILE A 46 8.58 0.99 3.91
C ILE A 46 8.14 2.30 4.57
N SER A 47 6.86 2.64 4.43
CA SER A 47 6.32 3.90 4.94
C SER A 47 4.81 3.87 5.11
N GLN A 48 4.32 4.72 6.00
CA GLN A 48 2.91 5.03 6.17
C GLN A 48 2.60 6.32 5.40
N GLY A 49 1.44 6.33 4.75
CA GLY A 49 0.90 7.50 4.07
C GLY A 49 0.15 8.48 4.93
N LEU A 50 -0.76 9.20 4.29
CA LEU A 50 -1.72 10.01 5.01
C LEU A 50 -2.62 9.10 5.86
N THR A 51 -2.81 9.50 7.12
CA THR A 51 -3.53 8.71 8.12
C THR A 51 -4.98 9.18 8.33
N LEU A 52 -5.33 10.36 7.80
CA LEU A 52 -6.62 11.03 7.96
C LEU A 52 -7.33 11.18 6.61
N ILE A 53 -7.48 10.06 5.90
CA ILE A 53 -8.16 10.05 4.60
C ILE A 53 -9.65 9.81 4.83
N ASP A 54 -10.48 10.68 4.29
CA ASP A 54 -11.92 10.76 4.56
C ASP A 54 -12.77 9.80 3.70
N SER A 55 -12.30 9.45 2.50
CA SER A 55 -13.01 8.59 1.56
C SER A 55 -12.17 7.43 1.04
N LYS A 56 -12.85 6.34 0.65
CA LYS A 56 -12.19 5.16 0.10
C LYS A 56 -11.56 5.49 -1.26
N GLU A 57 -12.26 6.25 -2.08
CA GLU A 57 -11.83 6.66 -3.42
C GLU A 57 -10.55 7.51 -3.33
N HIS A 58 -10.48 8.44 -2.36
CA HIS A 58 -9.28 9.21 -2.11
C HIS A 58 -8.13 8.33 -1.60
N ALA A 59 -8.43 7.36 -0.73
CA ALA A 59 -7.44 6.40 -0.24
C ALA A 59 -6.87 5.51 -1.36
N GLN A 60 -7.68 5.12 -2.35
CA GLN A 60 -7.23 4.39 -3.53
C GLN A 60 -6.29 5.23 -4.39
N LYS A 61 -6.60 6.51 -4.60
CA LYS A 61 -5.72 7.41 -5.33
C LYS A 61 -4.36 7.56 -4.64
N ILE A 62 -4.35 7.83 -3.34
CA ILE A 62 -3.12 7.95 -2.53
C ILE A 62 -2.34 6.63 -2.54
N ALA A 63 -3.03 5.50 -2.38
CA ALA A 63 -2.36 4.19 -2.39
C ALA A 63 -1.66 3.90 -3.71
N MET A 64 -2.30 4.26 -4.84
CA MET A 64 -1.70 4.10 -6.17
C MET A 64 -0.50 5.03 -6.37
N GLU A 65 -0.61 6.31 -5.98
CA GLU A 65 0.49 7.28 -6.05
C GLU A 65 1.71 6.80 -5.24
N GLN A 66 1.49 6.30 -4.03
CA GLN A 66 2.54 5.72 -3.20
C GLN A 66 3.18 4.48 -3.81
N LEU A 67 2.36 3.60 -4.38
CA LEU A 67 2.85 2.40 -5.02
C LEU A 67 3.74 2.73 -6.23
N ILE A 68 3.35 3.74 -7.02
CA ILE A 68 4.17 4.27 -8.12
C ILE A 68 5.48 4.85 -7.57
N GLU A 69 5.43 5.65 -6.52
CA GLU A 69 6.60 6.29 -5.91
C GLU A 69 7.60 5.25 -5.36
N CYS A 70 7.12 4.27 -4.59
CA CYS A 70 7.99 3.30 -3.93
C CYS A 70 8.55 2.25 -4.89
N SER A 71 7.76 1.81 -5.88
CA SER A 71 8.21 0.81 -6.86
C SER A 71 9.04 1.42 -7.99
N ARG A 72 8.78 2.70 -8.34
CA ARG A 72 9.30 3.37 -9.55
C ARG A 72 9.00 2.60 -10.85
N GLU A 73 8.00 1.73 -10.82
CA GLU A 73 7.59 0.92 -11.96
C GLU A 73 6.59 1.65 -12.85
N ARG A 74 6.59 1.35 -14.15
CA ARG A 74 5.57 1.87 -15.07
C ARG A 74 4.33 0.98 -15.00
N PHE A 75 3.24 1.56 -14.54
CA PHE A 75 1.92 0.95 -14.62
C PHE A 75 1.41 1.14 -16.04
N LYS A 76 1.22 0.04 -16.77
CA LYS A 76 0.60 0.11 -18.10
C LYS A 76 -0.89 0.36 -17.88
N ASN A 77 -1.39 1.49 -18.35
CA ASN A 77 -2.83 1.69 -18.53
C ASN A 77 -3.25 0.76 -19.68
N THR A 78 -3.75 -0.42 -19.34
CA THR A 78 -4.50 -1.28 -20.28
C THR A 78 -5.95 -0.85 -20.33
#